data_AF-A0A7C5ZWI5-F1
#
_entry.id   AF-A0A7C5ZWI5-F1
#
_cell.length_a   1.000
_cell.length_b   1.000
_cell.length_c   1.000
_cell.angle_alpha   90.00
_cell.angle_beta   90.00
_cell.angle_gamma   90.00
#
_symmetry.space_group_name_H-M   'P 1'
#
loop_
_entity.id
_entity.type
_entity.pdbx_description
1 polymer ?
#
loop_
_entity_poly.entity_id
_entity_poly.type
_entity_poly.pdbx_seq_one_letter_code
_entity_poly.pdbx_strand_id
1 'polypeptide(L)'
;DSYNSAAREARRLFGLAGDEIPINTQSQQPTAEGGLLDAILSGDRGEKPPSVISSELGRLVSDLVRPHLVAIDENEQQSLLSATDASISGIMRCLLHLKDFRRLEAAWRGLFFLCRRAATSSDLKIFLLDVSKNELSAELRSAESLSDTRLYKVLLSEAAEVIGGVPYSLIIGDYAFSPDIDDIATLMRIGKIAQAAGAPLVSHIRPEMLGITSFGENPDPKTWQPDAASSAAKLWNALRLTPEANSIGMTAPRMIGRLPYGAETDPTERFAFEEFDGLPAHDDYLWLNGCYAAATLLAAGFAAYGWEMLRALPQDIDGLPVHFYKQNGESFHKPCAEILMTDLSVRTLTDNGFMPLISYKSTDRVRLGRYQTIANPPTPLISRRN
;
A
#
# COMPACT_ATOMS: atom_id res chain seq x y z
N ASP A 1 -4.50 -38.14 5.24
CA ASP A 1 -3.23 -38.29 4.50
C ASP A 1 -2.56 -37.00 4.01
N SER A 2 -3.28 -35.91 3.68
CA SER A 2 -2.66 -34.65 3.20
C SER A 2 -1.79 -33.89 4.24
N TYR A 3 -2.19 -33.87 5.52
CA TYR A 3 -1.45 -33.14 6.56
C TYR A 3 -0.08 -33.77 6.88
N ASN A 4 -0.01 -35.11 6.84
CA ASN A 4 1.20 -35.86 7.13
C ASN A 4 2.19 -35.88 5.95
N SER A 5 1.77 -35.48 4.74
CA SER A 5 2.70 -35.27 3.62
C SER A 5 3.37 -33.90 3.71
N ALA A 6 2.61 -32.85 4.04
CA ALA A 6 3.14 -31.51 4.26
C ALA A 6 4.13 -31.46 5.43
N ALA A 7 3.81 -32.13 6.54
CA ALA A 7 4.71 -32.24 7.69
C ALA A 7 6.00 -33.03 7.36
N ARG A 8 5.94 -34.01 6.45
CA ARG A 8 7.11 -34.77 5.99
C ARG A 8 7.99 -33.95 5.06
N GLU A 9 7.40 -33.14 4.19
CA GLU A 9 8.13 -32.27 3.26
C GLU A 9 8.88 -31.14 4.00
N ALA A 10 8.23 -30.53 4.99
CA ALA A 10 8.87 -29.56 5.89
C ALA A 10 10.05 -30.18 6.67
N ARG A 11 9.88 -31.38 7.23
CA ARG A 11 10.97 -32.06 7.97
C ARG A 11 12.15 -32.45 7.08
N ARG A 12 11.90 -32.76 5.80
CA ARG A 12 12.94 -33.08 4.81
C ARG A 12 13.76 -31.85 4.39
N LEU A 13 13.14 -30.67 4.34
CA LEU A 13 13.81 -29.39 4.05
C LEU A 13 14.76 -28.93 5.17
N PHE A 14 14.51 -29.36 6.42
CA PHE A 14 15.23 -28.88 7.60
C PHE A 14 16.12 -29.93 8.31
N GLY A 15 16.31 -31.12 7.74
CA GLY A 15 17.39 -32.05 8.13
C GLY A 15 17.29 -32.70 9.52
N LEU A 16 16.08 -32.90 10.06
CA LEU A 16 15.87 -33.53 11.38
C LEU A 16 15.55 -35.04 11.21
N ALA A 17 16.32 -35.92 11.85
CA ALA A 17 16.18 -37.39 11.76
C ALA A 17 15.66 -38.02 13.08
N GLY A 18 14.79 -39.04 12.94
CA GLY A 18 14.32 -40.02 13.96
C GLY A 18 12.98 -39.68 14.63
N ASP A 19 12.02 -40.57 14.90
CA ASP A 19 11.82 -42.02 14.70
C ASP A 19 10.30 -42.30 14.56
N GLU A 20 9.91 -43.35 13.82
CA GLU A 20 8.51 -43.73 13.53
C GLU A 20 7.88 -44.62 14.62
N ILE A 21 6.63 -44.36 15.00
CA ILE A 21 5.78 -45.27 15.80
C ILE A 21 4.58 -45.71 14.93
N PRO A 22 4.26 -47.02 14.85
CA PRO A 22 3.24 -47.52 13.92
C PRO A 22 1.81 -47.36 14.43
N ILE A 23 0.90 -46.97 13.54
CA ILE A 23 -0.54 -46.89 13.77
C ILE A 23 -1.21 -48.12 13.15
N ASN A 24 -1.86 -48.95 13.97
CA ASN A 24 -2.73 -50.01 13.51
C ASN A 24 -4.17 -49.49 13.40
N THR A 25 -4.76 -49.60 12.22
CA THR A 25 -6.12 -49.14 11.91
C THR A 25 -7.07 -50.32 11.97
N GLN A 26 -7.98 -50.36 12.94
CA GLN A 26 -9.24 -51.10 12.80
C GLN A 26 -10.40 -50.30 13.39
N SER A 27 -11.31 -49.95 12.49
CA SER A 27 -12.61 -49.36 12.72
C SER A 27 -13.65 -50.46 12.99
N GLN A 28 -14.34 -50.38 14.13
CA GLN A 28 -15.63 -51.03 14.36
C GLN A 28 -16.57 -50.05 15.07
N GLN A 29 -17.75 -49.85 14.48
CA GLN A 29 -18.85 -49.04 15.03
C GLN A 29 -19.47 -49.74 16.24
N PRO A 30 -19.82 -49.02 17.33
CA PRO A 30 -20.58 -49.59 18.43
C PRO A 30 -22.09 -49.57 18.12
N THR A 31 -22.74 -50.69 18.44
CA THR A 31 -24.19 -50.75 18.64
C THR A 31 -24.53 -50.17 20.01
N ALA A 32 -25.70 -49.54 20.07
CA ALA A 32 -26.19 -48.72 21.16
C ALA A 32 -26.40 -49.49 22.48
N GLU A 33 -25.86 -48.94 23.57
CA GLU A 33 -26.49 -48.95 24.90
C GLU A 33 -26.25 -47.58 25.53
N GLY A 34 -27.33 -46.81 25.71
CA GLY A 34 -27.30 -45.46 26.23
C GLY A 34 -27.07 -45.42 27.74
N GLY A 35 -26.31 -44.42 28.19
CA GLY A 35 -26.14 -44.15 29.62
C GLY A 35 -25.41 -42.84 29.86
N LEU A 36 -26.15 -41.83 30.31
CA LEU A 36 -25.71 -40.56 30.93
C LEU A 36 -24.79 -39.60 30.15
N LEU A 37 -23.83 -40.07 29.34
CA LEU A 37 -22.83 -39.21 28.69
C LEU A 37 -23.42 -38.37 27.54
N ASP A 38 -24.41 -38.93 26.83
CA ASP A 38 -25.07 -38.25 25.71
C ASP A 38 -25.97 -37.07 26.17
N ALA A 39 -26.43 -37.13 27.43
CA ALA A 39 -27.19 -36.07 28.08
C ALA A 39 -26.30 -34.91 28.58
N ILE A 40 -24.98 -35.11 28.71
CA ILE A 40 -24.02 -34.07 29.13
C ILE A 40 -23.45 -33.32 27.91
N LEU A 41 -23.33 -34.01 26.76
CA LEU A 41 -22.85 -33.41 25.51
C LEU A 41 -23.90 -32.57 24.77
N SER A 42 -25.18 -32.83 25.02
CA SER A 42 -26.29 -32.00 24.52
C SER A 42 -26.51 -30.82 25.48
N GLY A 43 -25.57 -29.87 25.45
CA GLY A 43 -25.55 -28.70 26.31
C GLY A 43 -26.84 -27.88 26.24
N ASP A 44 -27.70 -28.08 27.24
CA ASP A 44 -28.71 -27.11 27.64
C ASP A 44 -28.18 -26.34 28.86
N ARG A 45 -28.11 -25.01 28.72
CA ARG A 45 -27.69 -24.11 29.81
C ARG A 45 -28.88 -23.91 30.74
N GLY A 46 -29.01 -24.77 31.75
CA GLY A 46 -30.06 -24.61 32.76
C GLY A 46 -29.89 -25.52 33.96
N GLU A 47 -29.71 -24.90 35.13
CA GLU A 47 -29.76 -25.47 36.50
C GLU A 47 -28.72 -26.52 36.91
N LYS A 48 -28.00 -26.20 38.00
CA LYS A 48 -27.14 -27.13 38.74
C LYS A 48 -27.96 -28.33 39.21
N PRO A 49 -27.68 -29.58 38.78
CA PRO A 49 -28.26 -30.73 39.43
C PRO A 49 -27.52 -30.95 40.77
N PRO A 50 -28.25 -31.24 41.85
CA PRO A 50 -27.62 -31.61 43.10
C PRO A 50 -27.14 -33.06 43.02
N SER A 51 -26.27 -33.38 43.96
CA SER A 51 -25.95 -34.71 44.47
C SER A 51 -24.78 -35.47 43.84
N VAL A 52 -23.71 -35.51 44.63
CA VAL A 52 -23.05 -36.74 45.09
C VAL A 52 -22.88 -37.80 44.00
N ILE A 53 -21.94 -37.55 43.09
CA ILE A 53 -21.08 -38.65 42.66
C ILE A 53 -20.42 -39.14 43.96
N SER A 54 -20.62 -40.40 44.31
CA SER A 54 -20.02 -41.00 45.50
C SER A 54 -18.54 -40.58 45.54
N SER A 55 -18.14 -39.98 46.66
CA SER A 55 -16.78 -39.47 46.86
C SER A 55 -15.71 -40.54 46.56
N GLU A 56 -16.10 -41.81 46.65
CA GLU A 56 -15.33 -42.99 46.30
C GLU A 56 -15.20 -43.23 44.80
N LEU A 57 -16.27 -43.11 44.00
CA LEU A 57 -16.18 -43.30 42.55
C LEU A 57 -15.45 -42.12 41.89
N GLY A 58 -15.68 -40.90 42.38
CA GLY A 58 -14.90 -39.72 41.97
C GLY A 58 -13.42 -39.85 42.33
N ARG A 59 -13.10 -40.42 43.49
CA ARG A 59 -11.71 -40.77 43.88
C ARG A 59 -11.12 -41.86 43.01
N LEU A 60 -11.87 -42.92 42.73
CA LEU A 60 -11.40 -44.05 41.93
C LEU A 60 -11.09 -43.62 40.49
N VAL A 61 -11.98 -42.82 39.87
CA VAL A 61 -11.76 -42.22 38.56
C VAL A 61 -10.56 -41.26 38.60
N SER A 62 -10.46 -40.43 39.63
CA SER A 62 -9.31 -39.53 39.79
C SER A 62 -7.98 -40.29 39.97
N ASP A 63 -7.97 -41.39 40.71
CA ASP A 63 -6.76 -42.19 40.97
C ASP A 63 -6.37 -43.08 39.78
N LEU A 64 -7.34 -43.49 38.95
CA LEU A 64 -7.09 -44.24 37.71
C LEU A 64 -6.56 -43.32 36.59
N VAL A 65 -7.02 -42.07 36.56
CA VAL A 65 -6.67 -41.07 35.53
C VAL A 65 -5.40 -40.30 35.90
N ARG A 66 -5.05 -40.17 37.19
CA ARG A 66 -3.83 -39.51 37.70
C ARG A 66 -2.52 -39.96 37.02
N PRO A 67 -2.25 -41.26 36.79
CA PRO A 67 -1.03 -41.71 36.09
C PRO A 67 -1.04 -41.41 34.58
N HIS A 68 -2.22 -41.11 34.01
CA HIS A 68 -2.42 -40.84 32.59
C HIS A 68 -2.67 -39.34 32.29
N LEU A 69 -2.75 -38.51 33.32
CA LEU A 69 -2.70 -37.06 33.20
C LEU A 69 -1.25 -36.69 32.88
N VAL A 70 -0.97 -36.47 31.60
CA VAL A 70 0.20 -35.70 31.19
C VAL A 70 0.01 -34.32 31.82
N ALA A 71 0.76 -34.03 32.88
CA ALA A 71 0.86 -32.69 33.42
C ALA A 71 1.49 -31.84 32.32
N ILE A 72 0.67 -31.11 31.58
CA ILE A 72 1.16 -30.11 30.65
C ILE A 72 1.77 -29.04 31.53
N ASP A 73 3.08 -28.86 31.46
CA ASP A 73 3.70 -27.70 32.10
C ASP A 73 3.18 -26.46 31.37
N GLU A 74 2.23 -25.77 32.00
CA GLU A 74 1.60 -24.56 31.46
C GLU A 74 2.66 -23.50 31.12
N ASN A 75 3.80 -23.50 31.81
CA ASN A 75 4.91 -22.60 31.51
C ASN A 75 5.65 -23.01 30.22
N GLU A 76 5.86 -24.31 30.01
CA GLU A 76 6.48 -24.82 28.78
C GLU A 76 5.56 -24.59 27.57
N GLN A 77 4.26 -24.83 27.73
CA GLN A 77 3.27 -24.53 26.70
C GLN A 77 3.25 -23.03 26.36
N GLN A 78 3.22 -22.15 27.36
CA GLN A 78 3.23 -20.70 27.15
C GLN A 78 4.54 -20.24 26.47
N SER A 79 5.67 -20.83 26.83
CA SER A 79 6.98 -20.58 26.21
C SER A 79 6.99 -20.97 24.73
N LEU A 80 6.48 -22.16 24.39
CA LEU A 80 6.38 -22.63 23.00
C LEU A 80 5.43 -21.79 22.15
N LEU A 81 4.30 -21.34 22.72
CA LEU A 81 3.38 -20.42 22.04
C LEU A 81 4.07 -19.08 21.78
N SER A 82 4.74 -18.52 22.79
CA SER A 82 5.46 -17.24 22.67
C SER A 82 6.59 -17.31 21.63
N ALA A 83 7.32 -18.43 21.58
CA ALA A 83 8.35 -18.67 20.57
C ALA A 83 7.77 -18.79 19.15
N THR A 84 6.59 -19.41 19.02
CA THR A 84 5.87 -19.52 17.75
C THR A 84 5.39 -18.16 17.28
N ASP A 85 4.78 -17.36 18.16
CA ASP A 85 4.30 -16.01 17.84
C ASP A 85 5.45 -15.07 17.47
N ALA A 86 6.59 -15.16 18.16
CA ALA A 86 7.81 -14.43 17.82
C ALA A 86 8.34 -14.83 16.43
N SER A 87 8.30 -16.12 16.10
CA SER A 87 8.73 -16.61 14.79
C SER A 87 7.80 -16.15 13.67
N ILE A 88 6.48 -16.22 13.88
CA ILE A 88 5.48 -15.72 12.93
C ILE A 88 5.64 -14.21 12.73
N SER A 89 5.80 -13.45 13.82
CA SER A 89 6.02 -12.00 13.77
C SER A 89 7.27 -11.64 12.98
N GLY A 90 8.39 -12.34 13.21
CA GLY A 90 9.62 -12.15 12.46
C GLY A 90 9.44 -12.40 10.96
N ILE A 91 8.76 -13.48 10.58
CA ILE A 91 8.47 -13.81 9.17
C ILE A 91 7.56 -12.75 8.54
N MET A 92 6.48 -12.36 9.24
CA MET A 92 5.53 -11.36 8.75
C MET A 92 6.19 -10.01 8.55
N ARG A 93 7.06 -9.60 9.48
CA ARG A 93 7.86 -8.37 9.33
C ARG A 93 8.75 -8.43 8.10
N CYS A 94 9.46 -9.53 7.88
CA CYS A 94 10.26 -9.70 6.67
C CYS A 94 9.40 -9.57 5.41
N LEU A 95 8.25 -10.24 5.37
CA LEU A 95 7.34 -10.24 4.21
C LEU A 95 6.81 -8.83 3.91
N LEU A 96 6.30 -8.12 4.92
CA LEU A 96 5.73 -6.77 4.74
C LEU A 96 6.78 -5.76 4.24
N HIS A 97 8.05 -5.94 4.62
CA HIS A 97 9.15 -5.07 4.20
C HIS A 97 9.85 -5.54 2.92
N LEU A 98 9.44 -6.65 2.29
CA LEU A 98 9.93 -7.02 0.97
C LEU A 98 9.56 -5.92 -0.04
N LYS A 99 10.56 -5.44 -0.79
CA LYS A 99 10.40 -4.34 -1.75
C LYS A 99 9.25 -4.57 -2.74
N ASP A 100 9.15 -5.77 -3.29
CA ASP A 100 8.12 -6.10 -4.29
C ASP A 100 6.73 -6.19 -3.67
N PHE A 101 6.62 -6.77 -2.47
CA PHE A 101 5.36 -6.82 -1.72
C PHE A 101 4.89 -5.42 -1.35
N ARG A 102 5.77 -4.59 -0.78
CA ARG A 102 5.46 -3.21 -0.40
C ARG A 102 5.04 -2.37 -1.61
N ARG A 103 5.69 -2.56 -2.77
CA ARG A 103 5.29 -1.89 -4.01
C ARG A 103 3.88 -2.30 -4.45
N LEU A 104 3.58 -3.60 -4.42
CA LEU A 104 2.25 -4.12 -4.75
C LEU A 104 1.19 -3.63 -3.75
N GLU A 105 1.50 -3.67 -2.46
CA GLU A 105 0.63 -3.18 -1.39
C GLU A 105 0.35 -1.67 -1.56
N ALA A 106 1.39 -0.87 -1.85
CA ALA A 106 1.24 0.57 -2.07
C ALA A 106 0.34 0.88 -3.27
N ALA A 107 0.52 0.17 -4.38
CA ALA A 107 -0.31 0.35 -5.58
C ALA A 107 -1.79 0.03 -5.29
N TRP A 108 -2.07 -1.13 -4.70
CA TRP A 108 -3.44 -1.55 -4.39
C TRP A 108 -4.10 -0.70 -3.31
N ARG A 109 -3.36 -0.31 -2.27
CA ARG A 109 -3.90 0.58 -1.23
C ARG A 109 -4.08 2.00 -1.74
N GLY A 110 -3.23 2.48 -2.64
CA GLY A 110 -3.40 3.76 -3.32
C GLY A 110 -4.66 3.77 -4.20
N LEU A 111 -4.87 2.71 -4.98
CA LEU A 111 -6.10 2.54 -5.75
C LEU A 111 -7.34 2.44 -4.84
N PHE A 112 -7.26 1.66 -3.76
CA PHE A 112 -8.32 1.55 -2.78
C PHE A 112 -8.65 2.91 -2.13
N PHE A 113 -7.62 3.68 -1.78
CA PHE A 113 -7.74 5.02 -1.24
C PHE A 113 -8.51 5.94 -2.21
N LEU A 114 -8.16 5.93 -3.50
CA LEU A 114 -8.87 6.69 -4.52
C LEU A 114 -10.33 6.23 -4.65
N CYS A 115 -10.57 4.93 -4.81
CA CYS A 115 -11.92 4.38 -4.98
C CYS A 115 -12.83 4.65 -3.78
N ARG A 116 -12.30 4.65 -2.55
CA ARG A 116 -13.08 4.93 -1.33
C ARG A 116 -13.44 6.41 -1.17
N ARG A 117 -12.64 7.32 -1.74
CA ARG A 117 -12.82 8.77 -1.59
C ARG A 117 -13.45 9.43 -2.80
N ALA A 118 -13.33 8.82 -3.98
CA ALA A 118 -14.01 9.27 -5.18
C ALA A 118 -15.50 8.93 -5.09
N ALA A 119 -16.35 9.96 -5.17
CA ALA A 119 -17.81 9.78 -5.27
C ALA A 119 -18.17 9.37 -6.70
N THR A 120 -17.93 8.09 -7.04
CA THR A 120 -18.23 7.55 -8.38
C THR A 120 -19.74 7.58 -8.65
N SER A 121 -20.11 7.94 -9.88
CA SER A 121 -21.49 8.10 -10.32
C SER A 121 -21.62 7.69 -11.80
N SER A 122 -22.74 7.99 -12.46
CA SER A 122 -22.84 7.84 -13.92
C SER A 122 -21.77 8.65 -14.67
N ASP A 123 -21.34 9.76 -14.09
CA ASP A 123 -20.52 10.78 -14.73
C ASP A 123 -19.04 10.70 -14.33
N LEU A 124 -18.72 10.00 -13.24
CA LEU A 124 -17.36 9.75 -12.78
C LEU A 124 -17.07 8.25 -12.72
N LYS A 125 -16.20 7.78 -13.61
CA LYS A 125 -15.79 6.37 -13.72
C LYS A 125 -14.28 6.26 -13.58
N ILE A 126 -13.84 5.19 -12.92
CA ILE A 126 -12.42 4.84 -12.78
C ILE A 126 -12.20 3.55 -13.58
N PHE A 127 -11.20 3.59 -14.47
CA PHE A 127 -10.79 2.44 -15.27
C PHE A 127 -9.38 2.04 -14.86
N LEU A 128 -9.11 0.75 -14.81
CA LEU A 128 -7.82 0.19 -14.44
C LEU A 128 -7.17 -0.44 -15.68
N LEU A 129 -5.94 -0.03 -15.98
CA LEU A 129 -5.09 -0.64 -16.98
C LEU A 129 -3.84 -1.16 -16.27
N ASP A 130 -3.67 -2.49 -16.23
CA ASP A 130 -2.51 -3.13 -15.63
C ASP A 130 -1.37 -3.24 -16.65
N VAL A 131 -0.34 -2.42 -16.46
CA VAL A 131 0.89 -2.40 -17.27
C VAL A 131 2.03 -2.05 -16.34
N SER A 132 3.15 -2.78 -16.42
CA SER A 132 4.35 -2.38 -15.67
C SER A 132 5.07 -1.22 -16.36
N LYS A 133 5.75 -0.39 -15.58
CA LYS A 133 6.57 0.71 -16.13
C LYS A 133 7.59 0.22 -17.16
N ASN A 134 8.22 -0.93 -16.91
CA ASN A 134 9.24 -1.49 -17.80
C ASN A 134 8.66 -1.94 -19.14
N GLU A 135 7.48 -2.57 -19.13
CA GLU A 135 6.77 -2.97 -20.36
C GLU A 135 6.34 -1.74 -21.15
N LEU A 136 5.75 -0.74 -20.48
CA LEU A 136 5.34 0.51 -21.10
C LEU A 136 6.56 1.23 -21.73
N SER A 137 7.65 1.37 -20.99
CA SER A 137 8.89 1.97 -21.50
C SER A 137 9.46 1.19 -22.67
N ALA A 138 9.46 -0.14 -22.63
CA ALA A 138 9.97 -0.97 -23.71
C ALA A 138 9.13 -0.82 -24.98
N GLU A 139 7.81 -0.88 -24.87
CA GLU A 139 6.88 -0.69 -26.00
C GLU A 139 7.00 0.70 -26.61
N LEU A 140 6.98 1.75 -25.76
CA LEU A 140 7.10 3.12 -26.24
C LEU A 140 8.46 3.38 -26.90
N ARG A 141 9.54 2.74 -26.44
CA ARG A 141 10.89 2.89 -27.03
C ARG A 141 10.99 2.21 -28.39
N SER A 142 10.41 1.02 -28.55
CA SER A 142 10.50 0.23 -29.79
C SER A 142 9.53 0.68 -30.88
N ALA A 143 8.47 1.40 -30.52
CA ALA A 143 7.47 1.89 -31.48
C ALA A 143 8.02 2.97 -32.41
N GLU A 144 7.89 2.75 -33.72
CA GLU A 144 8.18 3.73 -34.77
C GLU A 144 7.17 4.89 -34.73
N SER A 145 5.88 4.55 -34.63
CA SER A 145 4.78 5.50 -34.43
C SER A 145 4.09 5.27 -33.09
N LEU A 146 3.79 6.36 -32.38
CA LEU A 146 3.04 6.29 -31.12
C LEU A 146 1.61 5.76 -31.34
N SER A 147 1.03 5.92 -32.54
CA SER A 147 -0.31 5.43 -32.87
C SER A 147 -0.46 3.91 -32.73
N ASP A 148 0.64 3.18 -32.88
CA ASP A 148 0.63 1.72 -32.87
C ASP A 148 0.70 1.14 -31.45
N THR A 149 1.08 1.97 -30.48
CA THR A 149 1.24 1.59 -29.08
C THR A 149 -0.10 1.31 -28.43
N ARG A 150 -0.13 0.38 -27.47
CA ARG A 150 -1.35 0.00 -26.77
C ARG A 150 -1.94 1.16 -25.98
N LEU A 151 -1.09 1.96 -25.33
CA LEU A 151 -1.54 3.13 -24.58
C LEU A 151 -2.28 4.14 -25.47
N TYR A 152 -1.77 4.39 -26.68
CA TYR A 152 -2.44 5.28 -27.64
C TYR A 152 -3.80 4.72 -28.08
N LYS A 153 -3.87 3.43 -28.44
CA LYS A 153 -5.11 2.78 -28.89
C LYS A 153 -6.21 2.84 -27.84
N VAL A 154 -5.86 2.53 -26.58
CA VAL A 154 -6.82 2.57 -25.47
C VAL A 154 -7.33 4.00 -25.23
N LEU A 155 -6.44 4.99 -25.21
CA LEU A 155 -6.80 6.36 -24.85
C LEU A 155 -7.48 7.14 -25.98
N LEU A 156 -7.08 6.92 -27.23
CA LEU A 156 -7.61 7.64 -28.39
C LEU A 156 -8.54 6.76 -29.22
N SER A 157 -8.02 5.70 -29.84
CA SER A 157 -8.77 4.95 -30.85
C SER A 157 -10.00 4.25 -30.30
N GLU A 158 -9.95 3.71 -29.09
CA GLU A 158 -11.06 2.99 -28.46
C GLU A 158 -12.02 3.92 -27.70
N ALA A 159 -11.54 5.06 -27.20
CA ALA A 159 -12.31 5.93 -26.33
C ALA A 159 -12.75 7.24 -26.99
N ALA A 160 -11.86 7.92 -27.71
CA ALA A 160 -12.09 9.24 -28.27
C ALA A 160 -12.54 9.22 -29.75
N GLU A 161 -12.03 8.28 -30.56
CA GLU A 161 -12.32 8.20 -32.00
C GLU A 161 -13.60 7.41 -32.33
N VAL A 162 -14.15 6.66 -31.37
CA VAL A 162 -15.41 5.93 -31.55
C VAL A 162 -16.59 6.91 -31.50
N ILE A 163 -17.54 6.78 -32.44
CA ILE A 163 -18.76 7.60 -32.45
C ILE A 163 -19.57 7.31 -31.17
N GLY A 164 -19.81 8.35 -30.37
CA GLY A 164 -20.48 8.23 -29.07
C GLY A 164 -19.57 7.72 -27.95
N GLY A 165 -18.27 7.54 -28.21
CA GLY A 165 -17.26 7.28 -27.20
C GLY A 165 -17.11 8.44 -26.22
N VAL A 166 -16.77 8.12 -24.98
CA VAL A 166 -16.50 9.11 -23.93
C VAL A 166 -14.98 9.13 -23.72
N PRO A 167 -14.28 10.22 -24.07
CA PRO A 167 -12.83 10.29 -23.90
C PRO A 167 -12.45 10.30 -22.42
N TYR A 168 -11.27 9.76 -22.11
CA TYR A 168 -10.72 9.87 -20.77
C TYR A 168 -10.33 11.32 -20.47
N SER A 169 -10.53 11.74 -19.23
CA SER A 169 -10.26 13.11 -18.79
C SER A 169 -8.92 13.27 -18.05
N LEU A 170 -8.40 12.18 -17.49
CA LEU A 170 -7.23 12.17 -16.63
C LEU A 170 -6.55 10.81 -16.72
N ILE A 171 -5.22 10.80 -16.82
CA ILE A 171 -4.42 9.57 -16.77
C ILE A 171 -3.64 9.58 -15.46
N ILE A 172 -3.82 8.55 -14.64
CA ILE A 172 -3.02 8.36 -13.43
C ILE A 172 -1.98 7.29 -13.71
N GLY A 173 -0.71 7.68 -13.67
CA GLY A 173 0.40 6.75 -13.68
C GLY A 173 0.82 6.45 -12.25
N ASP A 174 0.56 5.24 -11.76
CA ASP A 174 1.18 4.79 -10.51
C ASP A 174 2.64 4.36 -10.74
N TYR A 175 3.44 5.34 -11.16
CA TYR A 175 4.86 5.18 -11.43
C TYR A 175 5.66 6.23 -10.67
N ALA A 176 6.92 5.90 -10.43
CA ALA A 176 7.89 6.81 -9.86
C ALA A 176 9.00 7.03 -10.90
N PHE A 177 9.10 8.24 -11.43
CA PHE A 177 10.10 8.63 -12.43
C PHE A 177 11.37 9.16 -11.76
N SER A 178 12.53 8.74 -12.24
CA SER A 178 13.87 9.08 -11.74
C SER A 178 14.63 9.97 -12.75
N PRO A 179 15.81 10.53 -12.39
CA PRO A 179 16.66 11.28 -13.31
C PRO A 179 17.44 10.34 -14.24
N ASP A 180 16.74 9.40 -14.86
CA ASP A 180 17.27 8.49 -15.85
C ASP A 180 16.82 8.92 -17.26
N ILE A 181 17.69 8.73 -18.25
CA ILE A 181 17.42 9.15 -19.63
C ILE A 181 16.22 8.39 -20.20
N ASP A 182 16.10 7.09 -19.94
CA ASP A 182 14.99 6.28 -20.44
C ASP A 182 13.67 6.65 -19.76
N ASP A 183 13.71 6.97 -18.47
CA ASP A 183 12.54 7.46 -17.73
C ASP A 183 12.01 8.77 -18.32
N ILE A 184 12.88 9.75 -18.53
CA ILE A 184 12.49 11.05 -19.09
C ILE A 184 12.05 10.88 -20.55
N ALA A 185 12.71 10.01 -21.33
CA ALA A 185 12.30 9.71 -22.70
C ALA A 185 10.93 9.02 -22.78
N THR A 186 10.66 8.10 -21.87
CA THR A 186 9.34 7.47 -21.70
C THR A 186 8.31 8.55 -21.37
N LEU A 187 8.61 9.43 -20.43
CA LEU A 187 7.71 10.50 -20.02
C LEU A 187 7.40 11.47 -21.17
N MET A 188 8.38 11.84 -21.99
CA MET A 188 8.16 12.64 -23.20
C MET A 188 7.16 11.96 -24.15
N ARG A 189 7.29 10.65 -24.38
CA ARG A 189 6.38 9.88 -25.24
C ARG A 189 4.97 9.78 -24.64
N ILE A 190 4.84 9.54 -23.34
CA ILE A 190 3.54 9.55 -22.66
C ILE A 190 2.91 10.95 -22.74
N GLY A 191 3.70 12.02 -22.56
CA GLY A 191 3.25 13.40 -22.71
C GLY A 191 2.63 13.70 -24.08
N LYS A 192 3.23 13.18 -25.16
CA LYS A 192 2.66 13.28 -26.51
C LYS A 192 1.30 12.60 -26.61
N ILE A 193 1.17 11.40 -26.06
CA ILE A 193 -0.10 10.65 -26.06
C ILE A 193 -1.15 11.37 -25.20
N ALA A 194 -0.78 11.82 -24.00
CA ALA A 194 -1.63 12.58 -23.09
C ALA A 194 -2.16 13.87 -23.73
N GLN A 195 -1.27 14.62 -24.40
CA GLN A 195 -1.64 15.83 -25.13
C GLN A 195 -2.62 15.53 -26.27
N ALA A 196 -2.35 14.48 -27.07
CA ALA A 196 -3.22 14.07 -28.17
C ALA A 196 -4.59 13.59 -27.66
N ALA A 197 -4.63 12.89 -26.52
CA ALA A 197 -5.86 12.44 -25.87
C ALA A 197 -6.67 13.59 -25.25
N GLY A 198 -6.05 14.75 -25.00
CA GLY A 198 -6.65 15.80 -24.17
C GLY A 198 -6.75 15.44 -22.68
N ALA A 199 -6.06 14.39 -22.25
CA ALA A 199 -6.11 13.83 -20.90
C ALA A 199 -4.72 13.96 -20.25
N PRO A 200 -4.51 14.92 -19.33
CA PRO A 200 -3.20 15.08 -18.70
C PRO A 200 -2.81 13.84 -17.89
N LEU A 201 -1.52 13.51 -17.92
CA LEU A 201 -0.89 12.54 -17.04
C LEU A 201 -0.62 13.18 -15.67
N VAL A 202 -0.99 12.49 -14.60
CA VAL A 202 -0.50 12.76 -13.25
C VAL A 202 0.23 11.54 -12.71
N SER A 203 1.47 11.74 -12.30
CA SER A 203 2.32 10.69 -11.74
C SER A 203 3.17 11.25 -10.59
N HIS A 204 4.21 10.53 -10.17
CA HIS A 204 5.12 10.92 -9.11
C HIS A 204 6.58 10.95 -9.56
N ILE A 205 7.30 11.90 -8.97
CA ILE A 205 8.73 12.07 -9.16
C ILE A 205 9.49 11.56 -7.95
N ARG A 206 10.57 10.83 -8.18
CA ARG A 206 11.42 10.36 -7.09
C ARG A 206 12.35 11.47 -6.59
N PRO A 207 12.78 11.44 -5.31
CA PRO A 207 13.70 12.43 -4.73
C PRO A 207 15.00 12.62 -5.52
N GLU A 208 15.47 11.60 -6.25
CA GLU A 208 16.71 11.70 -7.02
C GLU A 208 16.64 12.78 -8.12
N MET A 209 15.44 13.14 -8.59
CA MET A 209 15.24 14.27 -9.52
C MET A 209 15.60 15.62 -8.92
N LEU A 210 15.71 15.70 -7.60
CA LEU A 210 16.17 16.87 -6.83
C LEU A 210 17.62 16.70 -6.34
N GLY A 211 18.31 15.63 -6.72
CA GLY A 211 19.68 15.36 -6.28
C GLY A 211 19.81 14.74 -4.89
N ILE A 212 18.72 14.19 -4.32
CA ILE A 212 18.70 13.57 -2.99
C ILE A 212 18.23 12.10 -3.04
N THR A 213 18.63 11.28 -2.08
CA THR A 213 18.24 9.85 -2.01
C THR A 213 16.86 9.66 -1.42
N SER A 214 16.51 10.44 -0.39
CA SER A 214 15.25 10.33 0.33
C SER A 214 14.85 11.69 0.90
N PHE A 215 13.57 12.04 0.78
CA PHE A 215 13.06 13.24 1.45
C PHE A 215 13.20 13.12 2.97
N GLY A 216 13.03 11.92 3.53
CA GLY A 216 13.16 11.67 4.96
C GLY A 216 14.56 11.89 5.52
N GLU A 217 15.59 11.54 4.74
CA GLU A 217 17.00 11.73 5.12
C GLU A 217 17.50 13.15 4.80
N ASN A 218 16.97 13.76 3.74
CA ASN A 218 17.34 15.11 3.29
C ASN A 218 16.14 16.08 3.29
N PRO A 219 15.55 16.40 4.46
CA PRO A 219 14.36 17.25 4.53
C PRO A 219 14.66 18.74 4.27
N ASP A 220 15.92 19.19 4.41
CA ASP A 220 16.30 20.59 4.18
C ASP A 220 16.37 20.90 2.68
N PRO A 221 15.48 21.76 2.14
CA PRO A 221 15.44 22.10 0.72
C PRO A 221 16.71 22.77 0.18
N LYS A 222 17.61 23.27 1.04
CA LYS A 222 18.92 23.80 0.60
C LYS A 222 19.84 22.71 0.03
N THR A 223 19.59 21.46 0.40
CA THR A 223 20.36 20.30 -0.08
C THR A 223 19.84 19.76 -1.43
N TRP A 224 18.68 20.22 -1.88
CA TRP A 224 18.04 19.76 -3.11
C TRP A 224 18.67 20.43 -4.32
N GLN A 225 19.79 19.88 -4.76
CA GLN A 225 20.59 20.41 -5.86
C GLN A 225 20.77 19.33 -6.92
N PRO A 226 19.89 19.27 -7.93
CA PRO A 226 20.07 18.35 -9.04
C PRO A 226 21.34 18.70 -9.82
N ASP A 227 22.06 17.69 -10.29
CA ASP A 227 23.24 17.90 -11.14
C ASP A 227 22.83 18.44 -12.51
N ALA A 228 22.90 19.77 -12.65
CA ALA A 228 22.54 20.48 -13.87
C ALA A 228 23.43 20.12 -15.08
N ALA A 229 24.64 19.57 -14.85
CA ALA A 229 25.52 19.15 -15.92
C ALA A 229 25.13 17.77 -16.50
N SER A 230 24.39 16.97 -15.75
CA SER A 230 23.95 15.64 -16.16
C SER A 230 23.09 15.66 -17.42
N SER A 231 23.22 14.61 -18.25
CA SER A 231 22.38 14.47 -19.44
C SER A 231 20.90 14.34 -19.10
N ALA A 232 20.56 13.72 -17.97
CA ALA A 232 19.19 13.61 -17.49
C ALA A 232 18.61 14.97 -17.13
N ALA A 233 19.33 15.83 -16.38
CA ALA A 233 18.85 17.17 -16.06
C ALA A 233 18.67 18.04 -17.31
N LYS A 234 19.58 17.95 -18.28
CA LYS A 234 19.44 18.63 -19.58
C LYS A 234 18.20 18.17 -20.33
N LEU A 235 17.95 16.85 -20.37
CA LEU A 235 16.78 16.28 -21.03
C LEU A 235 15.47 16.63 -20.32
N TRP A 236 15.46 16.64 -18.98
CA TRP A 236 14.33 17.10 -18.19
C TRP A 236 13.99 18.56 -18.49
N ASN A 237 14.99 19.45 -18.47
CA ASN A 237 14.79 20.86 -18.80
C ASN A 237 14.31 21.06 -20.24
N ALA A 238 14.81 20.26 -21.19
CA ALA A 238 14.31 20.26 -22.56
C ALA A 238 12.84 19.83 -22.64
N LEU A 239 12.46 18.75 -21.96
CA LEU A 239 11.06 18.29 -21.87
C LEU A 239 10.15 19.39 -21.33
N ARG A 240 10.54 20.10 -20.27
CA ARG A 240 9.72 21.17 -19.67
C ARG A 240 9.43 22.34 -20.61
N LEU A 241 10.21 22.50 -21.67
CA LEU A 241 10.03 23.55 -22.69
C LEU A 241 9.18 23.09 -23.88
N THR A 242 8.80 21.82 -23.95
CA THR A 242 7.99 21.31 -25.05
C THR A 242 6.49 21.54 -24.82
N PRO A 243 5.66 21.56 -25.88
CA PRO A 243 4.21 21.68 -25.73
C PRO A 243 3.58 20.59 -24.87
N GLU A 244 4.10 19.36 -24.95
CA GLU A 244 3.64 18.19 -24.21
C GLU A 244 3.79 18.31 -22.69
N ALA A 245 4.72 19.15 -22.23
CA ALA A 245 4.92 19.44 -20.81
C ALA A 245 3.63 19.93 -20.13
N ASN A 246 2.76 20.63 -20.88
CA ASN A 246 1.47 21.13 -20.40
C ASN A 246 0.45 20.01 -20.12
N SER A 247 0.74 18.77 -20.52
CA SER A 247 -0.12 17.61 -20.28
C SER A 247 0.48 16.66 -19.25
N ILE A 248 1.48 17.09 -18.48
CA ILE A 248 2.16 16.27 -17.47
C ILE A 248 2.19 17.02 -16.14
N GLY A 249 1.55 16.46 -15.12
CA GLY A 249 1.68 16.85 -13.71
C GLY A 249 2.47 15.80 -12.92
N MET A 250 3.35 16.25 -12.03
CA MET A 250 4.20 15.38 -11.23
C MET A 250 4.10 15.73 -9.76
N THR A 251 3.74 14.78 -8.92
CA THR A 251 3.61 14.98 -7.47
C THR A 251 4.90 14.63 -6.73
N ALA A 252 5.19 15.34 -5.64
CA ALA A 252 6.18 14.95 -4.64
C ALA A 252 5.90 15.65 -3.30
N PRO A 253 6.26 15.04 -2.15
CA PRO A 253 6.74 13.68 -1.95
C PRO A 253 5.58 12.67 -1.94
N ARG A 254 5.80 11.47 -1.43
CA ARG A 254 4.77 10.44 -1.18
C ARG A 254 3.93 10.77 0.07
N MET A 255 2.81 10.07 0.25
CA MET A 255 1.94 10.19 1.42
C MET A 255 1.77 8.84 2.15
N ILE A 256 1.51 8.86 3.45
CA ILE A 256 1.39 7.62 4.24
C ILE A 256 0.12 6.84 3.87
N GLY A 257 0.25 5.52 3.69
CA GLY A 257 -0.83 4.66 3.22
C GLY A 257 -1.60 3.91 4.29
N ARG A 258 -0.93 3.58 5.41
CA ARG A 258 -1.54 2.93 6.57
C ARG A 258 -0.73 3.22 7.82
N LEU A 259 -1.36 3.01 8.97
CA LEU A 259 -0.62 2.87 10.21
C LEU A 259 0.21 1.57 10.18
N PRO A 260 1.38 1.55 10.80
CA PRO A 260 2.08 0.31 11.10
C PRO A 260 1.23 -0.58 12.01
N TYR A 261 1.30 -1.89 11.82
CA TYR A 261 0.63 -2.82 12.72
C TYR A 261 1.30 -2.81 14.10
N GLY A 262 0.49 -2.80 15.14
CA GLY A 262 0.95 -2.72 16.53
C GLY A 262 -0.21 -2.57 17.50
N ALA A 263 0.02 -2.92 18.77
CA ALA A 263 -1.02 -2.93 19.80
C ALA A 263 -1.58 -1.53 20.10
N GLU A 264 -0.74 -0.49 20.01
CA GLU A 264 -1.12 0.92 20.23
C GLU A 264 -1.60 1.61 18.94
N THR A 265 -1.50 0.95 17.77
CA THR A 265 -1.76 1.54 16.46
C THR A 265 -2.89 0.82 15.72
N ASP A 266 -2.55 -0.20 14.93
CA ASP A 266 -3.47 -1.03 14.15
C ASP A 266 -3.28 -2.49 14.58
N PRO A 267 -4.00 -2.96 15.63
CA PRO A 267 -3.82 -4.28 16.19
C PRO A 267 -4.38 -5.36 15.27
N THR A 268 -3.70 -6.50 15.19
CA THR A 268 -4.22 -7.64 14.42
C THR A 268 -5.12 -8.54 15.27
N GLU A 269 -6.13 -9.15 14.66
CA GLU A 269 -7.12 -9.98 15.36
C GLU A 269 -6.59 -11.37 15.74
N ARG A 270 -5.60 -11.89 14.99
CA ARG A 270 -5.20 -13.31 15.08
C ARG A 270 -4.05 -13.57 16.03
N PHE A 271 -3.10 -12.65 16.13
CA PHE A 271 -1.94 -12.77 17.01
C PHE A 271 -1.38 -11.39 17.35
N ALA A 272 -0.62 -11.30 18.44
CA ALA A 272 0.07 -10.07 18.78
C ALA A 272 1.21 -9.83 17.77
N PHE A 273 1.10 -8.76 16.98
CA PHE A 273 2.08 -8.43 15.96
C PHE A 273 2.50 -6.97 16.07
N GLU A 274 3.80 -6.75 16.19
CA GLU A 274 4.42 -5.44 16.11
C GLU A 274 5.23 -5.38 14.80
N GLU A 275 4.88 -4.47 13.90
CA GLU A 275 5.58 -4.36 12.61
C GLU A 275 7.02 -3.86 12.78
N PHE A 276 7.29 -3.05 13.80
CA PHE A 276 8.62 -2.48 14.05
C PHE A 276 9.18 -2.88 15.42
N ASP A 277 10.38 -3.46 15.43
CA ASP A 277 11.14 -3.77 16.66
C ASP A 277 12.02 -2.59 17.08
N GLY A 278 11.43 -1.39 17.16
CA GLY A 278 12.15 -0.16 17.56
C GLY A 278 11.77 1.04 16.71
N LEU A 279 12.72 1.97 16.55
CA LEU A 279 12.49 3.18 15.77
C LEU A 279 12.35 2.83 14.28
N PRO A 280 11.19 3.07 13.65
CA PRO A 280 10.99 2.68 12.25
C PRO A 280 11.84 3.52 11.30
N ALA A 281 12.54 2.87 10.36
CA ALA A 281 13.23 3.60 9.30
C ALA A 281 12.22 4.29 8.38
N HIS A 282 12.60 5.42 7.79
CA HIS A 282 11.68 6.23 7.00
C HIS A 282 11.07 5.45 5.83
N ASP A 283 11.88 4.72 5.08
CA ASP A 283 11.47 4.00 3.88
C ASP A 283 10.79 2.65 4.17
N ASP A 284 10.72 2.24 5.43
CA ASP A 284 10.01 1.02 5.82
C ASP A 284 8.49 1.24 5.97
N TYR A 285 8.06 2.49 6.16
CA TYR A 285 6.64 2.82 6.11
C TYR A 285 6.05 2.53 4.73
N LEU A 286 4.76 2.20 4.72
CA LEU A 286 4.02 2.09 3.47
C LEU A 286 3.65 3.48 2.94
N TRP A 287 4.45 3.95 1.99
CA TRP A 287 4.21 5.21 1.28
C TRP A 287 3.42 4.99 -0.01
N LEU A 288 2.32 5.72 -0.16
CA LEU A 288 1.53 5.80 -1.38
C LEU A 288 2.04 6.89 -2.31
N ASN A 289 1.89 6.62 -3.60
CA ASN A 289 2.15 7.58 -4.65
C ASN A 289 1.25 8.83 -4.48
N GLY A 290 1.86 10.02 -4.58
CA GLY A 290 1.14 11.29 -4.49
C GLY A 290 0.12 11.51 -5.60
N CYS A 291 0.20 10.77 -6.70
CA CYS A 291 -0.77 10.85 -7.80
C CYS A 291 -2.18 10.49 -7.33
N TYR A 292 -2.33 9.58 -6.35
CA TYR A 292 -3.64 9.22 -5.79
C TYR A 292 -4.28 10.36 -5.00
N ALA A 293 -3.47 11.20 -4.33
CA ALA A 293 -3.97 12.41 -3.68
C ALA A 293 -4.51 13.41 -4.71
N ALA A 294 -3.71 13.71 -5.74
CA ALA A 294 -4.11 14.62 -6.81
C ALA A 294 -5.37 14.11 -7.53
N ALA A 295 -5.44 12.83 -7.85
CA ALA A 295 -6.59 12.19 -8.47
C ALA A 295 -7.85 12.31 -7.60
N THR A 296 -7.72 12.06 -6.30
CA THR A 296 -8.83 12.14 -5.33
C THR A 296 -9.40 13.56 -5.27
N LEU A 297 -8.54 14.57 -5.22
CA LEU A 297 -8.98 15.96 -5.17
C LEU A 297 -9.62 16.44 -6.48
N LEU A 298 -9.07 16.03 -7.63
CA LEU A 298 -9.67 16.30 -8.94
C LEU A 298 -11.05 15.63 -9.07
N ALA A 299 -11.17 14.38 -8.63
CA ALA A 299 -12.43 13.65 -8.59
C ALA A 299 -13.46 14.35 -7.67
N ALA A 300 -13.04 14.80 -6.49
CA ALA A 300 -13.90 15.54 -5.57
C ALA A 300 -14.34 16.89 -6.14
N GLY A 301 -13.44 17.62 -6.80
CA GLY A 301 -13.77 18.86 -7.50
C GLY A 301 -14.80 18.63 -8.61
N PHE A 302 -14.62 17.58 -9.42
CA PHE A 302 -15.58 17.21 -10.45
C PHE A 302 -16.93 16.78 -9.87
N ALA A 303 -16.95 15.99 -8.80
CA ALA A 303 -18.19 15.58 -8.15
C ALA A 303 -18.99 16.78 -7.59
N ALA A 304 -18.30 17.83 -7.11
CA ALA A 304 -18.95 19.02 -6.56
C ALA A 304 -19.40 20.03 -7.62
N TYR A 305 -18.62 20.24 -8.69
CA TYR A 305 -18.81 21.35 -9.64
C TYR A 305 -18.81 20.93 -11.11
N GLY A 306 -18.77 19.63 -11.41
CA GLY A 306 -18.60 19.11 -12.76
C GLY A 306 -17.36 19.69 -13.44
N TRP A 307 -17.48 20.01 -14.73
CA TRP A 307 -16.38 20.58 -15.50
C TRP A 307 -16.01 22.02 -15.12
N GLU A 308 -16.82 22.69 -14.29
CA GLU A 308 -16.48 23.99 -13.71
C GLU A 308 -15.59 23.86 -12.46
N MET A 309 -15.10 22.65 -12.15
CA MET A 309 -14.25 22.35 -10.99
C MET A 309 -13.03 23.26 -10.83
N LEU A 310 -12.48 23.79 -11.93
CA LEU A 310 -11.33 24.70 -11.88
C LEU A 310 -11.59 25.98 -11.10
N ARG A 311 -12.86 26.37 -10.92
CA ARG A 311 -13.25 27.52 -10.10
C ARG A 311 -12.92 27.33 -8.62
N ALA A 312 -13.01 26.09 -8.13
CA ALA A 312 -12.89 25.76 -6.71
C ALA A 312 -12.40 24.31 -6.53
N LEU A 313 -11.16 24.04 -6.94
CA LEU A 313 -10.55 22.75 -6.67
C LEU A 313 -10.22 22.63 -5.18
N PRO A 314 -10.68 21.56 -4.50
CA PRO A 314 -10.24 21.28 -3.14
C PRO A 314 -8.73 21.07 -3.13
N GLN A 315 -8.05 21.42 -2.04
CA GLN A 315 -6.60 21.20 -1.94
C GLN A 315 -6.22 20.26 -0.81
N ASP A 316 -7.09 20.09 0.19
CA ASP A 316 -6.79 19.37 1.41
C ASP A 316 -7.43 17.96 1.38
N ILE A 317 -6.67 16.98 1.87
CA ILE A 317 -7.10 15.61 2.12
C ILE A 317 -6.89 15.36 3.62
N ASP A 318 -7.99 15.23 4.35
CA ASP A 318 -7.99 14.93 5.79
C ASP A 318 -8.19 13.42 6.06
N GLY A 319 -8.08 12.98 7.32
CA GLY A 319 -8.32 11.61 7.73
C GLY A 319 -7.23 10.63 7.27
N LEU A 320 -5.97 11.08 7.25
CA LEU A 320 -4.81 10.24 6.95
C LEU A 320 -4.22 9.60 8.20
N PRO A 321 -3.57 8.43 8.08
CA PRO A 321 -2.85 7.80 9.18
C PRO A 321 -1.82 8.75 9.82
N VAL A 322 -1.85 8.89 11.16
CA VAL A 322 -0.82 9.62 11.93
C VAL A 322 -0.18 8.67 12.92
N HIS A 323 1.05 8.25 12.65
CA HIS A 323 1.78 7.35 13.53
C HIS A 323 2.53 8.16 14.60
N PHE A 324 2.24 7.88 15.88
CA PHE A 324 2.99 8.42 17.01
C PHE A 324 4.02 7.39 17.47
N TYR A 325 5.26 7.82 17.70
CA TYR A 325 6.32 6.94 18.20
C TYR A 325 7.14 7.65 19.27
N LYS A 326 7.77 6.88 20.16
CA LYS A 326 8.63 7.40 21.22
C LYS A 326 10.09 7.24 20.85
N GLN A 327 10.88 8.29 21.06
CA GLN A 327 12.33 8.26 20.91
C GLN A 327 12.94 8.97 22.13
N ASN A 328 13.80 8.29 22.88
CA ASN A 328 14.43 8.82 24.10
C ASN A 328 13.44 9.40 25.13
N GLY A 329 12.25 8.81 25.24
CA GLY A 329 11.19 9.26 26.17
C GLY A 329 10.33 10.43 25.65
N GLU A 330 10.70 11.04 24.53
CA GLU A 330 9.92 12.08 23.87
C GLU A 330 8.98 11.47 22.82
N SER A 331 7.77 12.02 22.71
CA SER A 331 6.77 11.57 21.73
C SER A 331 6.88 12.40 20.46
N PHE A 332 7.07 11.71 19.34
CA PHE A 332 7.10 12.29 17.99
C PHE A 332 5.91 11.75 17.19
N HIS A 333 5.58 12.44 16.11
CA HIS A 333 4.62 11.93 15.14
C HIS A 333 5.24 11.94 13.75
N LYS A 334 4.93 10.92 12.97
CA LYS A 334 5.25 10.86 11.55
C LYS A 334 4.31 11.80 10.79
N PRO A 335 4.83 12.70 9.93
CA PRO A 335 3.96 13.52 9.10
C PRO A 335 3.23 12.68 8.05
N CYS A 336 2.07 13.17 7.59
CA CYS A 336 1.25 12.45 6.61
C CYS A 336 1.86 12.39 5.20
N ALA A 337 2.75 13.34 4.88
CA ALA A 337 3.65 13.27 3.72
C ALA A 337 5.07 12.99 4.22
N GLU A 338 6.00 12.59 3.36
CA GLU A 338 7.34 12.15 3.80
C GLU A 338 8.08 13.17 4.70
N ILE A 339 7.83 14.46 4.50
CA ILE A 339 8.42 15.54 5.29
C ILE A 339 7.40 16.62 5.66
N LEU A 340 7.66 17.31 6.77
CA LEU A 340 7.07 18.62 7.04
C LEU A 340 7.67 19.63 6.07
N MET A 341 6.82 20.28 5.27
CA MET A 341 7.30 21.24 4.29
C MET A 341 7.45 22.64 4.87
N THR A 342 8.50 23.33 4.45
CA THR A 342 8.66 24.78 4.63
C THR A 342 8.22 25.52 3.37
N ASP A 343 8.02 26.83 3.44
CA ASP A 343 7.76 27.66 2.26
C ASP A 343 8.85 27.52 1.19
N LEU A 344 10.12 27.35 1.62
CA LEU A 344 11.24 27.12 0.71
C LEU A 344 11.09 25.77 0.02
N SER A 345 10.71 24.71 0.75
CA SER A 345 10.44 23.39 0.18
C SER A 345 9.35 23.44 -0.91
N VAL A 346 8.25 24.13 -0.61
CA VAL A 346 7.12 24.30 -1.54
C VAL A 346 7.54 25.06 -2.79
N ARG A 347 8.28 26.16 -2.64
CA ARG A 347 8.79 26.96 -3.76
C ARG A 347 9.77 26.16 -4.62
N THR A 348 10.76 25.49 -4.01
CA THR A 348 11.74 24.68 -4.75
C THR A 348 11.06 23.58 -5.57
N LEU A 349 10.07 22.87 -5.02
CA LEU A 349 9.30 21.88 -5.79
C LEU A 349 8.52 22.52 -6.94
N THR A 350 7.84 23.63 -6.65
CA THR A 350 7.01 24.36 -7.62
C THR A 350 7.83 24.91 -8.79
N ASP A 351 8.99 25.49 -8.52
CA ASP A 351 9.90 26.06 -9.54
C ASP A 351 10.50 24.97 -10.44
N ASN A 352 10.66 23.76 -9.89
CA ASN A 352 11.07 22.57 -10.65
C ASN A 352 9.92 21.89 -11.41
N GLY A 353 8.69 22.44 -11.34
CA GLY A 353 7.52 21.93 -12.07
C GLY A 353 6.75 20.82 -11.33
N PHE A 354 7.05 20.58 -10.06
CA PHE A 354 6.37 19.56 -9.25
C PHE A 354 5.18 20.14 -8.47
N MET A 355 4.18 19.31 -8.20
CA MET A 355 3.03 19.59 -7.36
C MET A 355 3.34 19.12 -5.93
N PRO A 356 3.59 20.04 -4.98
CA PRO A 356 4.01 19.69 -3.63
C PRO A 356 2.84 19.11 -2.81
N LEU A 357 3.05 17.95 -2.18
CA LEU A 357 2.17 17.42 -1.14
C LEU A 357 2.64 17.86 0.24
N ILE A 358 2.02 18.91 0.73
CA ILE A 358 2.36 19.61 1.97
C ILE A 358 1.72 18.86 3.14
N SER A 359 2.53 18.38 4.08
CA SER A 359 2.02 17.92 5.38
C SER A 359 2.09 19.04 6.41
N TYR A 360 1.13 19.06 7.32
CA TYR A 360 1.10 20.00 8.44
C TYR A 360 1.46 19.28 9.75
N LYS A 361 2.14 20.02 10.63
CA LYS A 361 2.54 19.52 11.95
C LYS A 361 1.30 19.18 12.77
N SER A 362 1.31 17.99 13.37
CA SER A 362 0.29 17.49 14.30
C SER A 362 -1.12 17.43 13.72
N THR A 363 -1.26 17.15 12.43
CA THR A 363 -2.57 16.95 11.78
C THR A 363 -2.57 15.72 10.89
N ASP A 364 -3.74 15.16 10.67
CA ASP A 364 -4.05 14.00 9.84
C ASP A 364 -4.35 14.39 8.38
N ARG A 365 -3.69 15.44 7.86
CA ARG A 365 -3.96 15.95 6.51
C ARG A 365 -2.73 16.25 5.69
N VAL A 366 -2.91 16.18 4.38
CA VAL A 366 -1.99 16.73 3.38
C VAL A 366 -2.72 17.71 2.47
N ARG A 367 -1.99 18.68 1.95
CA ARG A 367 -2.47 19.65 0.97
C ARG A 367 -1.69 19.51 -0.33
N LEU A 368 -2.39 19.41 -1.45
CA LEU A 368 -1.77 19.63 -2.75
C LEU A 368 -1.59 21.14 -2.96
N GLY A 369 -0.35 21.62 -2.85
CA GLY A 369 -0.05 23.05 -2.84
C GLY A 369 -0.51 23.77 -4.10
N ARG A 370 -0.35 23.14 -5.28
CA ARG A 370 -0.81 23.70 -6.55
C ARG A 370 -1.08 22.61 -7.58
N TYR A 371 -2.13 22.82 -8.39
CA TYR A 371 -2.41 22.06 -9.61
C TYR A 371 -1.63 22.64 -10.77
N GLN A 372 -0.45 22.08 -11.05
CA GLN A 372 0.40 22.57 -12.13
C GLN A 372 1.04 21.44 -12.93
N THR A 373 1.45 21.80 -14.13
CA THR A 373 2.19 20.94 -15.03
C THR A 373 3.70 21.14 -14.81
N ILE A 374 4.50 20.29 -15.42
CA ILE A 374 5.95 20.40 -15.42
C ILE A 374 6.47 21.52 -16.34
N ALA A 375 5.59 22.16 -17.13
CA ALA A 375 5.97 23.19 -18.08
C ALA A 375 6.82 24.31 -17.44
N ASN A 376 7.66 24.96 -18.24
CA ASN A 376 8.42 26.13 -17.82
C ASN A 376 8.14 27.31 -18.77
N PRO A 377 7.41 28.36 -18.31
CA PRO A 377 6.91 28.57 -16.95
C PRO A 377 5.77 27.59 -16.57
N PRO A 378 5.55 27.29 -15.27
CA PRO A 378 4.50 26.37 -14.83
C PRO A 378 3.10 26.82 -15.24
N THR A 379 2.36 25.93 -15.91
CA THR A 379 0.97 26.14 -16.31
C THR A 379 0.01 25.36 -15.41
N PRO A 380 -1.24 25.81 -15.24
CA PRO A 380 -2.24 25.03 -14.51
C PRO A 380 -2.46 23.66 -15.16
N LEU A 381 -2.61 22.63 -14.35
CA LEU A 381 -2.99 21.30 -14.84
C LEU A 381 -4.48 21.33 -15.25
N ILE A 382 -4.74 21.42 -16.55
CA ILE A 382 -6.09 21.50 -17.10
C ILE A 382 -6.39 20.19 -17.83
N SER A 383 -7.42 19.49 -17.37
CA SER A 383 -8.09 18.47 -18.19
C SER A 383 -8.90 19.19 -19.26
N ARG A 384 -8.66 18.88 -20.53
CA ARG A 384 -9.30 19.58 -21.63
C ARG A 384 -10.80 19.27 -21.63
N ARG A 385 -11.63 20.30 -21.81
CA ARG A 385 -12.99 20.14 -22.35
C ARG A 385 -12.98 20.62 -23.80
N ASN A 386 -13.79 19.97 -24.63
CA ASN A 386 -14.29 20.57 -25.87
C ASN A 386 -14.98 21.91 -25.60
#